data_AF-A0A532CZS8-F1
#
_entry.id   AF-A0A532CZS8-F1
#
_cell.length_a   1.000
_cell.length_b   1.000
_cell.length_c   1.000
_cell.angle_alpha   90.00
_cell.angle_beta   90.00
_cell.angle_gamma   90.00
#
_symmetry.space_group_name_H-M   'P 1'
#
loop_
_entity.id
_entity.type
_entity.pdbx_description
1 polymer ?
#
loop_
_entity_poly.entity_id
_entity_poly.type
_entity_poly.pdbx_seq_one_letter_code
_entity_poly.pdbx_strand_id
1 'polypeptide(L)'
;MRRVIILLASVLVVLGSAHAEPYELSKNDVMEPKAISSTEISLFGVKLGDSESKVIETLVTEKISGVKVEQEAAFIFLLDQRKPTGPMAGVRIQDGRVDLLFINNRFTYKTRGIFRNVLNSESPEEIRKVLGQEEYGDENVMGAVMAYDKQGFQVNYLGKDINIEFAAPR
;
A
#
# COMPACT_ATOMS: atom_id res chain seq x y z
N MET A 1 -21.76 5.50 62.97
CA MET A 1 -20.59 4.93 62.26
C MET A 1 -20.86 3.47 61.92
N ARG A 2 -20.98 3.13 60.64
CA ARG A 2 -20.57 1.83 60.06
C ARG A 2 -20.67 1.97 58.55
N ARG A 3 -19.51 2.02 57.90
CA ARG A 3 -19.33 2.10 56.45
C ARG A 3 -19.63 0.72 55.86
N VAL A 4 -20.45 0.65 54.82
CA VAL A 4 -20.52 -0.52 53.95
C VAL A 4 -20.07 -0.05 52.57
N ILE A 5 -18.88 -0.49 52.21
CA ILE A 5 -18.25 -0.34 50.89
C ILE A 5 -18.69 -1.57 50.10
N ILE A 6 -19.33 -1.41 48.94
CA ILE A 6 -19.40 -2.48 47.93
C ILE A 6 -19.04 -1.90 46.56
N LEU A 7 -18.01 -2.55 46.01
CA LEU A 7 -17.27 -2.40 44.77
C LEU A 7 -18.03 -1.86 43.55
N LEU A 8 -17.43 -0.85 42.92
CA LEU A 8 -17.67 -0.47 41.53
C LEU A 8 -16.86 -1.42 40.64
N ALA A 9 -17.52 -2.23 39.81
CA ALA A 9 -16.85 -3.05 38.80
C ALA A 9 -16.46 -2.17 37.61
N SER A 10 -15.19 -1.78 37.54
CA SER A 10 -14.61 -1.10 36.38
C SER A 10 -14.38 -2.11 35.26
N VAL A 11 -15.28 -2.11 34.27
CA VAL A 11 -15.06 -2.76 32.98
C VAL A 11 -13.97 -1.97 32.25
N LEU A 12 -12.73 -2.46 32.26
CA LEU A 12 -11.71 -2.01 31.31
C LEU A 12 -12.08 -2.55 29.93
N VAL A 13 -12.74 -1.72 29.13
CA VAL A 13 -12.76 -1.93 27.68
C VAL A 13 -11.38 -1.54 27.19
N VAL A 14 -10.52 -2.53 26.93
CA VAL A 14 -9.34 -2.32 26.09
C VAL A 14 -9.87 -2.13 24.68
N LEU A 15 -10.21 -0.89 24.33
CA LEU A 15 -10.26 -0.48 22.94
C LEU A 15 -8.81 -0.54 22.46
N GLY A 16 -8.43 -1.69 21.89
CA GLY A 16 -7.28 -1.72 21.01
C GLY A 16 -7.57 -0.66 19.96
N SER A 17 -6.78 0.41 19.98
CA SER A 17 -6.84 1.47 18.98
C SER A 17 -6.44 0.84 17.65
N ALA A 18 -7.38 0.18 17.00
CA ALA A 18 -7.39 0.00 15.56
C ALA A 18 -7.63 1.40 14.99
N HIS A 19 -6.62 2.26 15.12
CA HIS A 19 -6.49 3.38 14.20
C HIS A 19 -6.49 2.72 12.84
N ALA A 20 -7.60 2.87 12.11
CA ALA A 20 -7.61 2.55 10.70
C ALA A 20 -6.45 3.35 10.10
N GLU A 21 -5.38 2.64 9.74
CA GLU A 21 -4.21 3.23 9.11
C GLU A 21 -4.70 4.13 7.97
N PRO A 22 -4.36 5.43 7.94
CA PRO A 22 -5.04 6.41 7.10
C PRO A 22 -5.21 5.95 5.65
N TYR A 23 -4.24 5.20 5.10
CA TYR A 23 -4.29 4.69 3.75
C TYR A 23 -3.87 3.23 3.62
N GLU A 24 -4.69 2.32 4.15
CA GLU A 24 -4.64 0.93 3.71
C GLU A 24 -5.18 0.82 2.28
N LEU A 25 -4.31 0.47 1.33
CA LEU A 25 -4.62 0.35 -0.11
C LEU A 25 -5.84 -0.55 -0.36
N SER A 26 -6.09 -1.50 0.54
CA SER A 26 -7.21 -2.43 0.47
C SER A 26 -8.50 -2.02 1.18
N LYS A 27 -8.49 -0.94 1.97
CA LYS A 27 -9.60 -0.58 2.86
C LYS A 27 -10.11 0.85 2.71
N ASN A 28 -9.24 1.84 2.52
CA ASN A 28 -9.63 3.25 2.58
C ASN A 28 -9.59 3.94 1.21
N ASP A 29 -10.48 4.91 1.02
CA ASP A 29 -10.50 5.76 -0.18
C ASP A 29 -9.64 7.01 0.02
N VAL A 30 -8.57 7.14 -0.77
CA VAL A 30 -7.98 8.46 -1.02
C VAL A 30 -8.75 9.09 -2.16
N MET A 31 -9.33 10.26 -1.90
CA MET A 31 -10.11 11.01 -2.90
C MET A 31 -9.36 12.25 -3.42
N GLU A 32 -8.38 12.74 -2.65
CA GLU A 32 -7.63 13.96 -2.96
C GLU A 32 -6.18 13.63 -3.34
N PRO A 33 -5.77 13.79 -4.61
CA PRO A 33 -4.43 13.39 -5.05
C PRO A 33 -3.32 14.08 -4.29
N LYS A 34 -3.47 15.37 -3.99
CA LYS A 34 -2.46 16.16 -3.28
C LYS A 34 -2.28 15.79 -1.81
N ALA A 35 -3.21 15.00 -1.25
CA ALA A 35 -3.12 14.53 0.13
C ALA A 35 -2.36 13.20 0.26
N ILE A 36 -1.97 12.58 -0.86
CA ILE A 36 -1.20 11.33 -0.84
C ILE A 36 0.18 11.61 -0.22
N SER A 37 0.53 10.82 0.79
CA SER A 37 1.88 10.69 1.34
C SER A 37 2.23 9.21 1.45
N SER A 38 3.33 8.79 0.83
CA SER A 38 3.78 7.40 0.83
C SER A 38 4.06 6.84 2.24
N THR A 39 4.39 7.70 3.21
CA THR A 39 4.61 7.29 4.61
C THR A 39 3.34 6.78 5.28
N GLU A 40 2.18 7.19 4.77
CA GLU A 40 0.87 6.81 5.31
C GLU A 40 0.23 5.63 4.55
N ILE A 41 0.81 5.25 3.41
CA ILE A 41 0.37 4.12 2.59
C ILE A 41 0.74 2.81 3.28
N SER A 42 -0.26 1.93 3.47
CA SER A 42 -0.05 0.56 3.93
C SER A 42 -0.58 -0.48 2.94
N LEU A 43 0.14 -1.59 2.87
CA LEU A 43 -0.23 -2.81 2.16
C LEU A 43 -0.47 -3.92 3.18
N PHE A 44 -1.74 -4.22 3.45
CA PHE A 44 -2.17 -5.15 4.50
C PHE A 44 -1.61 -4.81 5.89
N GLY A 45 -1.45 -3.53 6.22
CA GLY A 45 -0.91 -3.05 7.51
C GLY A 45 0.62 -2.89 7.54
N VAL A 46 1.32 -3.21 6.45
CA VAL A 46 2.75 -2.94 6.29
C VAL A 46 2.98 -1.60 5.60
N LYS A 47 3.85 -0.77 6.17
CA LYS A 47 4.22 0.58 5.71
C LYS A 47 5.73 0.69 5.44
N LEU A 48 6.13 1.78 4.79
CA LEU A 48 7.54 2.18 4.71
C LEU A 48 8.13 2.35 6.12
N GLY A 49 9.34 1.84 6.33
CA GLY A 49 10.08 1.89 7.60
C GLY A 49 9.79 0.75 8.58
N ASP A 50 8.74 -0.04 8.34
CA ASP A 50 8.43 -1.23 9.15
C ASP A 50 9.59 -2.23 9.14
N SER A 51 9.80 -2.91 10.27
CA SER A 51 10.86 -3.91 10.39
C SER A 51 10.51 -5.18 9.62
N GLU A 52 11.55 -5.88 9.14
CA GLU A 52 11.41 -7.22 8.53
C GLU A 52 10.53 -8.16 9.38
N SER A 53 10.74 -8.18 10.70
CA SER A 53 9.95 -9.01 11.61
C SER A 53 8.45 -8.75 11.54
N LYS A 54 8.04 -7.48 11.45
CA LYS A 54 6.63 -7.09 11.31
C LYS A 54 6.10 -7.55 9.96
N VAL A 55 6.88 -7.41 8.89
CA VAL A 55 6.46 -7.86 7.55
C VAL A 55 6.24 -9.38 7.53
N ILE A 56 7.15 -10.16 8.13
CA ILE A 56 7.01 -11.62 8.20
C ILE A 56 5.76 -12.03 9.01
N GLU A 57 5.50 -11.37 10.12
CA GLU A 57 4.28 -11.61 10.89
C GLU A 57 3.03 -11.29 10.05
N THR A 58 2.95 -10.08 9.50
CA THR A 58 1.73 -9.57 8.86
C THR A 58 1.47 -10.11 7.45
N LEU A 59 2.50 -10.33 6.63
CA LEU A 59 2.31 -10.80 5.25
C LEU A 59 2.49 -12.31 5.11
N VAL A 60 3.43 -12.91 5.84
CA VAL A 60 3.78 -14.32 5.65
C VAL A 60 3.01 -15.22 6.62
N THR A 61 2.93 -14.81 7.89
CA THR A 61 2.33 -15.64 8.95
C THR A 61 0.81 -15.48 8.98
N GLU A 62 0.32 -14.23 8.88
CA GLU A 62 -1.10 -13.97 8.75
C GLU A 62 -1.61 -14.36 7.36
N LYS A 63 -2.68 -15.17 7.33
CA LYS A 63 -3.27 -15.61 6.07
C LYS A 63 -4.10 -14.51 5.43
N ILE A 64 -3.61 -13.97 4.32
CA ILE A 64 -4.35 -13.02 3.49
C ILE A 64 -5.24 -13.76 2.49
N SER A 65 -6.56 -13.50 2.53
CA SER A 65 -7.52 -14.20 1.67
C SER A 65 -7.28 -13.95 0.17
N GLY A 66 -7.12 -15.05 -0.58
CA GLY A 66 -6.91 -15.04 -2.03
C GLY A 66 -5.50 -14.59 -2.46
N VAL A 67 -4.55 -14.52 -1.53
CA VAL A 67 -3.17 -14.12 -1.80
C VAL A 67 -2.23 -15.28 -1.51
N LYS A 68 -1.34 -15.58 -2.44
CA LYS A 68 -0.16 -16.43 -2.21
C LYS A 68 1.02 -15.50 -1.94
N VAL A 69 1.80 -15.80 -0.91
CA VAL A 69 3.00 -15.02 -0.58
C VAL A 69 4.25 -15.80 -0.98
N GLU A 70 5.17 -15.12 -1.63
CA GLU A 70 6.46 -15.66 -2.06
C GLU A 70 7.57 -14.72 -1.58
N GLN A 71 8.70 -15.26 -1.14
CA GLN A 71 9.86 -14.48 -0.72
C GLN A 71 11.01 -14.74 -1.69
N GLU A 72 11.60 -13.68 -2.22
CA GLU A 72 12.68 -13.77 -3.18
C GLU A 72 13.68 -12.62 -2.98
N ALA A 73 14.92 -12.97 -2.64
CA ALA A 73 15.97 -12.01 -2.28
C ALA A 73 15.48 -11.00 -1.22
N ALA A 74 15.45 -9.71 -1.55
CA ALA A 74 15.01 -8.63 -0.68
C ALA A 74 13.49 -8.40 -0.71
N PHE A 75 12.73 -9.19 -1.48
CA PHE A 75 11.31 -8.94 -1.72
C PHE A 75 10.40 -9.97 -1.06
N ILE A 76 9.25 -9.49 -0.62
CA ILE A 76 8.08 -10.31 -0.28
C ILE A 76 6.98 -9.97 -1.26
N PHE A 77 6.69 -10.91 -2.15
CA PHE A 77 5.73 -10.80 -3.23
C PHE A 77 4.37 -11.35 -2.84
N LEU A 78 3.33 -10.63 -3.24
CA LEU A 78 1.94 -11.01 -3.12
C LEU A 78 1.42 -11.35 -4.52
N LEU A 79 1.02 -12.61 -4.71
CA LEU A 79 0.48 -13.13 -5.97
C LEU A 79 -1.01 -13.43 -5.79
N ASP A 80 -1.78 -13.32 -6.87
CA ASP A 80 -3.15 -13.83 -6.88
C ASP A 80 -3.12 -15.36 -6.74
N GLN A 81 -3.73 -15.90 -5.69
CA GLN A 81 -3.75 -17.34 -5.42
C GLN A 81 -4.46 -18.13 -6.51
N ARG A 82 -5.45 -17.54 -7.20
CA ARG A 82 -6.19 -18.19 -8.30
C ARG A 82 -5.42 -18.18 -9.61
N LYS A 83 -4.53 -17.20 -9.80
CA LYS A 83 -3.74 -17.03 -11.03
C LYS A 83 -2.36 -16.44 -10.71
N PRO A 84 -1.41 -17.25 -10.20
CA PRO A 84 -0.09 -16.80 -9.76
C PRO A 84 0.87 -16.61 -10.94
N THR A 85 0.50 -15.77 -11.93
CA THR A 85 1.31 -15.50 -13.13
C THR A 85 2.38 -14.42 -12.91
N GLY A 86 2.45 -13.85 -11.71
CA GLY A 86 3.42 -12.84 -11.30
C GLY A 86 2.94 -12.06 -10.07
N PRO A 87 3.82 -11.29 -9.40
CA PRO A 87 3.44 -10.43 -8.29
C PRO A 87 2.40 -9.41 -8.73
N MET A 88 1.36 -9.23 -7.92
CA MET A 88 0.39 -8.14 -8.06
C MET A 88 0.72 -6.98 -7.10
N ALA A 89 1.38 -7.27 -6.00
CA ALA A 89 1.86 -6.31 -5.03
C ALA A 89 3.07 -6.89 -4.28
N GLY A 90 3.73 -6.08 -3.46
CA GLY A 90 4.78 -6.57 -2.58
C GLY A 90 5.51 -5.45 -1.86
N VAL A 91 6.50 -5.88 -1.08
CA VAL A 91 7.42 -4.99 -0.38
C VAL A 91 8.85 -5.40 -0.65
N ARG A 92 9.76 -4.42 -0.63
CA ARG A 92 11.20 -4.64 -0.55
C ARG A 92 11.67 -4.30 0.86
N ILE A 93 12.55 -5.14 1.38
CA ILE A 93 13.22 -4.97 2.66
C ILE A 93 14.70 -4.72 2.38
N GLN A 94 15.18 -3.56 2.80
CA GLN A 94 16.58 -3.18 2.73
C GLN A 94 17.04 -2.68 4.11
N ASP A 95 18.24 -3.08 4.53
CA ASP A 95 18.78 -2.73 5.84
C ASP A 95 17.82 -3.04 7.02
N GLY A 96 17.10 -4.16 6.89
CA GLY A 96 16.14 -4.67 7.88
C GLY A 96 14.81 -3.94 7.95
N ARG A 97 14.53 -3.02 7.00
CA ARG A 97 13.31 -2.21 6.97
C ARG A 97 12.67 -2.19 5.59
N VAL A 98 11.37 -1.96 5.55
CA VAL A 98 10.64 -1.74 4.29
C VAL A 98 11.07 -0.40 3.70
N ASP A 99 11.64 -0.41 2.51
CA ASP A 99 12.04 0.81 1.80
C ASP A 99 11.24 1.05 0.51
N LEU A 100 10.48 0.05 0.08
CA LEU A 100 9.60 0.13 -1.08
C LEU A 100 8.34 -0.72 -0.88
N LEU A 101 7.18 -0.17 -1.24
CA LEU A 101 5.95 -0.92 -1.52
C LEU A 101 5.65 -0.80 -3.00
N PHE A 102 5.08 -1.83 -3.61
CA PHE A 102 4.57 -1.71 -4.98
C PHE A 102 3.24 -2.43 -5.15
N ILE A 103 2.45 -1.92 -6.10
CA ILE A 103 1.21 -2.54 -6.58
C ILE A 103 1.14 -2.40 -8.11
N ASN A 104 0.41 -3.28 -8.77
CA ASN A 104 0.14 -3.15 -10.19
C ASN A 104 -1.33 -3.45 -10.54
N ASN A 105 -1.66 -3.32 -11.82
CA ASN A 105 -3.00 -3.54 -12.37
C ASN A 105 -3.63 -4.91 -12.00
N ARG A 106 -2.84 -5.92 -11.64
CA ARG A 106 -3.37 -7.20 -11.13
C ARG A 106 -3.96 -7.07 -9.72
N PHE A 107 -3.54 -6.07 -8.94
CA PHE A 107 -4.02 -5.79 -7.58
C PHE A 107 -5.24 -4.86 -7.54
N THR A 108 -5.67 -4.33 -8.69
CA THR A 108 -6.79 -3.39 -8.80
C THR A 108 -8.07 -3.86 -8.11
N TYR A 109 -8.38 -5.15 -8.17
CA TYR A 109 -9.59 -5.70 -7.54
C TYR A 109 -9.57 -5.64 -6.01
N LYS A 110 -8.38 -5.52 -5.40
CA LYS A 110 -8.18 -5.30 -3.97
C LYS A 110 -7.97 -3.82 -3.63
N THR A 111 -7.71 -2.96 -4.61
CA THR A 111 -7.41 -1.54 -4.40
C THR A 111 -8.67 -0.68 -4.43
N ARG A 112 -8.65 0.44 -3.69
CA ARG A 112 -9.73 1.43 -3.60
C ARG A 112 -9.25 2.86 -3.91
N GLY A 113 -10.17 3.81 -3.97
CA GLY A 113 -9.90 5.23 -4.23
C GLY A 113 -9.11 5.53 -5.50
N ILE A 114 -8.32 6.61 -5.44
CA ILE A 114 -7.48 7.11 -6.54
C ILE A 114 -6.61 6.02 -7.18
N PHE A 115 -5.94 5.17 -6.38
CA PHE A 115 -5.04 4.17 -6.93
C PHE A 115 -5.79 3.09 -7.72
N ARG A 116 -7.04 2.78 -7.38
CA ARG A 116 -7.88 1.94 -8.24
C ARG A 116 -8.12 2.58 -9.60
N ASN A 117 -8.34 3.89 -9.64
CA ASN A 117 -8.56 4.62 -10.89
C ASN A 117 -7.28 4.67 -11.74
N VAL A 118 -6.13 4.96 -11.12
CA VAL A 118 -4.82 4.94 -11.77
C VAL A 118 -4.52 3.56 -12.35
N LEU A 119 -4.72 2.49 -11.58
CA LEU A 119 -4.46 1.12 -12.04
C LEU A 119 -5.42 0.61 -13.12
N ASN A 120 -6.53 1.32 -13.37
CA ASN A 120 -7.47 1.05 -14.47
C ASN A 120 -7.29 2.00 -15.67
N SER A 121 -6.38 2.96 -15.60
CA SER A 121 -6.20 3.94 -16.67
C SER A 121 -5.71 3.27 -17.97
N GLU A 122 -6.19 3.77 -19.09
CA GLU A 122 -5.82 3.29 -20.42
C GLU A 122 -4.69 4.12 -21.05
N SER A 123 -4.29 5.24 -20.43
CA SER A 123 -3.21 6.09 -20.93
C SER A 123 -2.53 6.91 -19.84
N PRO A 124 -1.32 7.44 -20.08
CA PRO A 124 -0.68 8.43 -19.20
C PRO A 124 -1.53 9.69 -18.99
N GLU A 125 -2.28 10.12 -20.01
CA GLU A 125 -3.18 11.28 -19.90
C GLU A 125 -4.28 11.06 -18.86
N GLU A 126 -4.89 9.87 -18.83
CA GLU A 126 -5.88 9.52 -17.80
C GLU A 126 -5.29 9.49 -16.39
N ILE A 127 -4.06 9.00 -16.26
CA ILE A 127 -3.35 9.01 -14.98
C ILE A 127 -3.16 10.45 -14.50
N ARG A 128 -2.74 11.37 -15.38
CA ARG A 128 -2.58 12.80 -15.05
C ARG A 128 -3.92 13.49 -14.75
N LYS A 129 -5.03 13.07 -15.35
CA LYS A 129 -6.38 13.56 -14.98
C LYS A 129 -6.75 13.17 -13.55
N VAL A 130 -6.30 12.00 -13.10
CA VAL A 130 -6.56 11.51 -11.74
C VAL A 130 -5.59 12.13 -10.73
N LEU A 131 -4.29 12.13 -11.02
CA LEU A 131 -3.24 12.50 -10.06
C LEU A 131 -2.81 13.97 -10.11
N GLY A 132 -3.11 14.66 -11.21
CA GLY A 132 -2.46 15.92 -11.56
C GLY A 132 -1.16 15.68 -12.33
N GLN A 133 -0.44 16.77 -12.58
CA GLN A 133 0.84 16.75 -13.27
C GLN A 133 1.96 16.31 -12.32
N GLU A 134 2.76 15.35 -12.77
CA GLU A 134 3.98 14.87 -12.10
C GLU A 134 5.08 15.95 -12.03
N GLU A 135 6.00 15.85 -11.06
CA GLU A 135 7.15 16.76 -10.99
C GLU A 135 8.10 16.57 -12.17
N TYR A 136 8.34 15.32 -12.55
CA TYR A 136 9.11 14.95 -13.72
C TYR A 136 8.62 13.62 -14.27
N GLY A 137 8.78 13.44 -15.57
CA GLY A 137 8.41 12.21 -16.24
C GLY A 137 9.17 12.03 -17.54
N ASP A 138 9.24 10.78 -17.98
CA ASP A 138 9.75 10.40 -19.30
C ASP A 138 8.65 9.59 -20.00
N GLU A 139 8.23 10.03 -21.18
CA GLU A 139 7.21 9.37 -21.99
C GLU A 139 7.80 9.08 -23.36
N ASN A 140 7.87 7.80 -23.71
CA ASN A 140 8.44 7.31 -24.94
C ASN A 140 7.64 6.11 -25.47
N VAL A 141 8.12 5.49 -26.56
CA VAL A 141 7.42 4.37 -27.22
C VAL A 141 7.22 3.16 -26.28
N MET A 142 8.06 3.00 -25.26
CA MET A 142 7.98 1.89 -24.30
C MET A 142 7.01 2.15 -23.15
N GLY A 143 6.58 3.40 -22.94
CA GLY A 143 5.71 3.77 -21.84
C GLY A 143 5.97 5.14 -21.27
N ALA A 144 5.43 5.39 -20.07
CA ALA A 144 5.60 6.62 -19.32
C ALA A 144 6.01 6.33 -17.87
N VAL A 145 6.99 7.09 -17.38
CA VAL A 145 7.31 7.21 -15.96
C VAL A 145 6.79 8.57 -15.50
N MET A 146 6.00 8.58 -14.43
CA MET A 146 5.45 9.79 -13.81
C MET A 146 5.87 9.81 -12.34
N ALA A 147 6.77 10.72 -11.96
CA ALA A 147 7.30 10.79 -10.61
C ALA A 147 6.59 11.86 -9.76
N TYR A 148 6.06 11.41 -8.62
CA TYR A 148 5.39 12.22 -7.61
C TYR A 148 6.25 12.28 -6.33
N ASP A 149 7.51 12.71 -6.47
CA ASP A 149 8.57 12.52 -5.46
C ASP A 149 8.25 13.16 -4.11
N LYS A 150 7.61 14.33 -4.10
CA LYS A 150 7.19 15.01 -2.86
C LYS A 150 6.16 14.19 -2.08
N GLN A 151 5.38 13.39 -2.80
CA GLN A 151 4.37 12.49 -2.25
C GLN A 151 4.95 11.09 -2.01
N GLY A 152 6.18 10.85 -2.47
CA GLY A 152 6.93 9.61 -2.30
C GLY A 152 6.42 8.45 -3.14
N PHE A 153 5.90 8.70 -4.34
CA PHE A 153 5.53 7.61 -5.24
C PHE A 153 5.80 7.92 -6.70
N GLN A 154 5.84 6.88 -7.52
CA GLN A 154 5.90 7.00 -8.98
C GLN A 154 4.91 6.04 -9.62
N VAL A 155 4.48 6.39 -10.84
CA VAL A 155 3.63 5.53 -11.68
C VAL A 155 4.40 5.18 -12.95
N ASN A 156 4.56 3.89 -13.19
CA ASN A 156 5.15 3.34 -14.41
C ASN A 156 4.04 2.74 -15.27
N TYR A 157 3.71 3.40 -16.38
CA TYR A 157 2.78 2.93 -17.39
C TYR A 157 3.56 2.29 -18.54
N LEU A 158 3.38 0.98 -18.75
CA LEU A 158 4.12 0.18 -19.75
C LEU A 158 3.16 -0.43 -20.76
N GLY A 159 2.42 0.43 -21.48
CA GLY A 159 1.45 0.08 -22.51
C GLY A 159 0.14 -0.53 -22.00
N LYS A 160 0.20 -1.58 -21.19
CA LYS A 160 -0.98 -2.19 -20.53
C LYS A 160 -0.75 -2.52 -19.06
N ASP A 161 0.50 -2.57 -18.64
CA ASP A 161 0.89 -2.84 -17.27
C ASP A 161 1.15 -1.50 -16.58
N ILE A 162 0.44 -1.25 -15.48
CA ILE A 162 0.62 -0.07 -14.65
C ILE A 162 1.16 -0.55 -13.32
N ASN A 163 2.31 0.00 -12.92
CA ASN A 163 2.90 -0.22 -11.62
C ASN A 163 2.94 1.11 -10.85
N ILE A 164 2.66 1.03 -9.56
CA ILE A 164 2.80 2.16 -8.64
C ILE A 164 3.80 1.72 -7.58
N GLU A 165 4.84 2.51 -7.39
CA GLU A 165 5.90 2.27 -6.42
C GLU A 165 5.89 3.40 -5.40
N PHE A 166 5.86 3.04 -4.12
CA PHE A 166 5.92 3.95 -3.00
C PHE A 166 7.27 3.81 -2.32
N ALA A 167 7.95 4.94 -2.11
CA ALA A 167 9.23 5.03 -1.42
C ALA A 167 9.25 6.29 -0.54
N ALA A 168 10.31 6.48 0.24
CA ALA A 168 10.45 7.69 1.03
C ALA A 168 10.42 8.94 0.11
N PRO A 169 9.67 10.01 0.47
CA PRO A 169 9.66 11.25 -0.29
C PRO A 169 11.05 11.85 -0.46
N ARG A 170 11.28 12.57 -1.57
CA ARG A 170 12.56 13.21 -1.91
C ARG A 170 12.45 14.73 -1.98
#